data_AF-A0A1G5NZW0-F1
#
_entry.id   AF-A0A1G5NZW0-F1
#
_cell.length_a   1.000
_cell.length_b   1.000
_cell.length_c   1.000
_cell.angle_alpha   90.00
_cell.angle_beta   90.00
_cell.angle_gamma   90.00
#
_symmetry.space_group_name_H-M   'P 1'
#
loop_
_entity.id
_entity.type
_entity.pdbx_description
1 polymer ?
#
loop_
_entity_poly.entity_id
_entity_poly.type
_entity_poly.pdbx_seq_one_letter_code
_entity_poly.pdbx_strand_id
1 'polypeptide(L)'
;MKNENKALPAKVTVRDDQMDKPTMDEFLASARQLLDQYQRQPHQTPETITTLPGYHEMLEAAVECGLSGPDVELDSEFSCRSPEWIAGASAEERRKWLHSVVRAERWNSEYPMAVLEALEGGQLAALVRGMAVDAPAK
;
A
#
# COMPACT_ATOMS: atom_id res chain seq x y z
N MET A 1 -6.48 66.67 20.66
CA MET A 1 -6.53 65.39 21.40
C MET A 1 -6.16 64.28 20.44
N LYS A 2 -5.12 63.52 20.79
CA LYS A 2 -4.67 62.29 20.11
C LYS A 2 -5.57 61.14 20.56
N ASN A 3 -5.80 60.15 19.70
CA ASN A 3 -6.14 58.74 20.02
C ASN A 3 -6.07 57.99 18.68
N GLU A 4 -4.89 57.50 18.29
CA GLU A 4 -4.33 56.18 18.62
C GLU A 4 -5.08 55.00 17.96
N ASN A 5 -4.49 54.59 16.83
CA ASN A 5 -4.19 53.20 16.46
C ASN A 5 -4.87 52.11 17.30
N LYS A 6 -5.71 51.29 16.66
CA LYS A 6 -5.82 49.87 17.02
C LYS A 6 -5.76 49.01 15.78
N ALA A 7 -4.73 48.18 15.79
CA ALA A 7 -4.34 47.25 14.77
C ALA A 7 -5.40 46.16 14.53
N LEU A 8 -5.56 45.78 13.25
CA LEU A 8 -5.90 44.41 12.85
C LEU A 8 -4.76 43.50 13.36
N PRO A 9 -4.97 42.21 13.73
CA PRO A 9 -5.47 41.25 12.75
C PRO A 9 -6.15 39.97 13.30
N ALA A 10 -6.82 39.24 12.41
CA ALA A 10 -6.57 37.81 12.26
C ALA A 10 -7.13 37.37 10.91
N LYS A 11 -6.22 37.15 9.95
CA LYS A 11 -6.51 36.23 8.85
C LYS A 11 -6.92 34.91 9.51
N VAL A 12 -8.15 34.47 9.26
CA VAL A 12 -8.51 33.07 9.45
C VAL A 12 -7.65 32.30 8.45
N THR A 13 -6.49 31.85 8.92
CA THR A 13 -5.74 30.81 8.23
C THR A 13 -6.62 29.58 8.31
N VAL A 14 -7.34 29.32 7.22
CA VAL A 14 -7.84 27.98 6.93
C VAL A 14 -6.60 27.11 7.00
N ARG A 15 -6.48 26.31 8.06
CA ARG A 15 -5.54 25.19 8.04
C ARG A 15 -6.08 24.31 6.93
N ASP A 16 -5.38 24.34 5.79
CA ASP A 16 -5.42 23.22 4.88
C ASP A 16 -5.00 22.01 5.72
N ASP A 17 -5.98 21.29 6.27
CA ASP A 17 -5.83 19.89 6.65
C ASP A 17 -5.62 19.13 5.34
N GLN A 18 -4.45 19.33 4.72
CA GLN A 18 -3.86 18.28 3.89
C GLN A 18 -3.59 17.16 4.88
N MET A 19 -4.58 16.29 5.07
CA MET A 19 -4.29 14.93 5.52
C MET A 19 -3.21 14.43 4.58
N ASP A 20 -1.98 14.31 5.09
CA ASP A 20 -0.84 13.84 4.33
C ASP A 20 -1.27 12.55 3.65
N LYS A 21 -1.42 12.60 2.33
CA LYS A 21 -1.82 11.41 1.58
C LYS A 21 -0.76 10.35 1.84
N PRO A 22 -1.17 9.13 2.22
CA PRO A 22 -0.24 8.06 2.48
C PRO A 22 0.77 7.91 1.35
N THR A 23 2.02 7.95 1.77
CA THR A 23 3.20 7.98 0.93
C THR A 23 3.59 6.56 0.54
N MET A 24 4.40 6.43 -0.51
CA MET A 24 5.02 5.15 -0.87
C MET A 24 5.77 4.51 0.32
N ASP A 25 6.36 5.34 1.19
CA ASP A 25 7.07 4.88 2.38
C ASP A 25 6.13 4.19 3.39
N GLU A 26 4.88 4.65 3.53
CA GLU A 26 3.89 4.05 4.44
C GLU A 26 3.35 2.73 3.90
N PHE A 27 3.13 2.63 2.58
CA PHE A 27 2.85 1.34 1.95
C PHE A 27 3.99 0.34 2.18
N LEU A 28 5.25 0.75 1.94
CA LEU A 28 6.40 -0.12 2.15
C LEU A 28 6.56 -0.52 3.62
N ALA A 29 6.29 0.39 4.56
CA ALA A 29 6.38 0.11 5.99
C ALA A 29 5.33 -0.92 6.44
N SER A 30 4.06 -0.72 6.08
CA SER A 30 2.97 -1.66 6.40
C SER A 30 3.15 -3.02 5.73
N ALA A 31 3.57 -3.06 4.46
CA ALA A 31 3.88 -4.30 3.76
C ALA A 31 5.04 -5.09 4.42
N ARG A 32 6.09 -4.39 4.89
CA ARG A 32 7.19 -5.00 5.66
C ARG A 32 6.72 -5.52 7.01
N GLN A 33 5.88 -4.74 7.71
CA GLN A 33 5.30 -5.17 8.98
C GLN A 33 4.47 -6.44 8.83
N LEU A 34 3.65 -6.53 7.78
CA LEU A 34 2.88 -7.73 7.45
C LEU A 34 3.80 -8.93 7.18
N LEU A 35 4.85 -8.74 6.37
CA LEU A 35 5.85 -9.78 6.10
C LEU A 35 6.54 -10.28 7.38
N ASP A 36 7.02 -9.37 8.22
CA ASP A 36 7.69 -9.70 9.48
C ASP A 36 6.76 -10.45 10.44
N GLN A 37 5.48 -10.07 10.50
CA GLN A 37 4.48 -10.73 11.33
C GLN A 37 4.19 -12.14 10.81
N TYR A 38 3.98 -12.28 9.50
CA TYR A 38 3.78 -13.57 8.85
C TYR A 38 4.98 -14.51 9.08
N GLN A 39 6.21 -14.01 8.98
CA GLN A 39 7.42 -14.81 9.23
C GLN A 39 7.54 -15.30 10.68
N ARG A 40 7.08 -14.52 11.66
CA ARG A 40 7.09 -14.91 13.08
C ARG A 40 5.98 -15.91 13.42
N GLN A 41 4.91 -15.91 12.64
CA GLN A 41 3.76 -16.79 12.82
C GLN A 41 3.39 -17.40 11.47
N PRO A 42 4.25 -18.28 10.92
CA PRO A 42 3.94 -18.98 9.68
C PRO A 42 2.69 -19.85 9.90
N HIS A 43 1.96 -20.16 8.82
CA HIS A 43 0.69 -20.89 8.85
C HIS A 43 -0.53 -20.07 9.30
N GLN A 44 -0.56 -18.78 8.94
CA GLN A 44 -1.80 -18.00 9.03
C GLN A 44 -2.89 -18.64 8.17
N THR A 45 -4.13 -18.55 8.62
CA THR A 45 -5.31 -18.89 7.83
C THR A 45 -5.95 -17.60 7.30
N PRO A 46 -6.91 -17.69 6.37
CA PRO A 46 -7.64 -16.51 5.88
C PRO A 46 -8.29 -15.69 6.99
N GLU A 47 -8.77 -16.35 8.05
CA GLU A 47 -9.42 -15.68 9.17
C GLU A 47 -8.42 -14.99 10.11
N THR A 48 -7.18 -15.49 10.18
CA THR A 48 -6.18 -14.94 11.10
C THR A 48 -5.29 -13.91 10.43
N ILE A 49 -5.03 -14.03 9.13
CA ILE A 49 -4.19 -13.08 8.38
C ILE A 49 -4.78 -11.66 8.40
N THR A 50 -6.12 -11.53 8.32
CA THR A 50 -6.81 -10.24 8.34
C THR A 50 -6.65 -9.51 9.67
N THR A 51 -6.34 -10.24 10.75
CA THR A 51 -6.14 -9.66 12.09
C THR A 51 -4.73 -9.13 12.31
N LEU A 52 -3.80 -9.38 11.37
CA LEU A 52 -2.45 -8.87 11.48
C LEU A 52 -2.45 -7.35 11.27
N PRO A 53 -1.82 -6.57 12.17
CA PRO A 53 -1.83 -5.11 12.08
C PRO A 53 -1.40 -4.55 10.73
N GLY A 54 -0.42 -5.17 10.05
CA GLY A 54 0.05 -4.70 8.74
C GLY A 54 -0.91 -5.01 7.58
N TYR A 55 -1.92 -5.87 7.76
CA TYR A 55 -2.79 -6.32 6.68
C TYR A 55 -3.70 -5.21 6.17
N HIS A 56 -4.52 -4.62 7.06
CA HIS A 56 -5.45 -3.55 6.68
C HIS A 56 -4.72 -2.28 6.27
N GLU A 57 -3.68 -1.90 7.03
CA GLU A 57 -2.85 -0.73 6.74
C GLU A 57 -2.20 -0.83 5.35
N MET A 58 -1.69 -2.00 4.97
CA MET A 58 -1.12 -2.19 3.63
C MET A 58 -2.17 -2.06 2.53
N LEU A 59 -3.37 -2.63 2.71
CA LEU A 59 -4.44 -2.53 1.72
C LEU A 59 -4.92 -1.09 1.54
N GLU A 60 -5.03 -0.33 2.63
CA GLU A 60 -5.44 1.08 2.63
C GLU A 60 -4.37 1.95 1.98
N ALA A 61 -3.12 1.82 2.44
CA ALA A 61 -1.99 2.55 1.89
C ALA A 61 -1.81 2.31 0.39
N ALA A 62 -2.03 1.08 -0.10
CA ALA A 62 -1.97 0.77 -1.54
C ALA A 62 -3.00 1.57 -2.36
N VAL A 63 -4.20 1.79 -1.83
CA VAL A 63 -5.22 2.62 -2.50
C VAL A 63 -4.84 4.10 -2.43
N GLU A 64 -4.44 4.56 -1.25
CA GLU A 64 -4.22 5.97 -0.98
C GLU A 64 -3.00 6.55 -1.70
N CYS A 65 -1.95 5.75 -1.90
CA CYS A 65 -0.78 6.14 -2.69
C CYS A 65 -0.94 5.89 -4.20
N GLY A 66 -2.12 5.45 -4.67
CA GLY A 66 -2.43 5.24 -6.09
C GLY A 66 -1.81 3.99 -6.70
N LEU A 67 -1.37 3.01 -5.89
CA LEU A 67 -0.95 1.70 -6.37
C LEU A 67 -2.15 0.82 -6.76
N SER A 68 -3.33 1.12 -6.23
CA SER A 68 -4.59 0.45 -6.55
C SER A 68 -5.72 1.48 -6.69
N GLY A 69 -6.58 1.33 -7.68
CA GLY A 69 -7.68 2.27 -7.92
C GLY A 69 -8.43 2.00 -9.22
N PRO A 70 -9.50 2.77 -9.53
CA PRO A 70 -10.32 2.55 -10.71
C PRO A 70 -9.56 2.74 -12.04
N ASP A 71 -8.50 3.54 -12.03
CA ASP A 71 -7.71 3.88 -13.23
C ASP A 71 -6.45 3.01 -13.39
N VAL A 72 -6.26 2.01 -12.53
CA VAL A 72 -5.12 1.10 -12.60
C VAL A 72 -5.52 -0.15 -13.37
N GLU A 73 -4.75 -0.49 -14.40
CA GLU A 73 -4.98 -1.71 -15.18
C GLU A 73 -4.73 -2.97 -14.33
N LEU A 74 -5.51 -4.02 -14.60
CA LEU A 74 -5.34 -5.34 -13.99
C LEU A 74 -4.26 -6.15 -14.74
N ASP A 75 -3.41 -6.85 -14.00
CA ASP A 75 -2.67 -8.01 -14.52
C ASP A 75 -3.61 -9.24 -14.52
N SER A 76 -3.93 -9.74 -15.71
CA SER A 76 -4.81 -10.91 -15.90
C SER A 76 -4.17 -12.23 -15.47
N GLU A 77 -2.85 -12.27 -15.34
CA GLU A 77 -2.10 -13.47 -14.93
C GLU A 77 -1.48 -13.30 -13.54
N PHE A 78 -1.99 -12.38 -12.72
CA PHE A 78 -1.36 -12.01 -11.45
C PHE A 78 -1.09 -13.21 -10.53
N SER A 79 -2.01 -14.19 -10.51
CA SER A 79 -1.91 -15.42 -9.71
C SER A 79 -0.83 -16.38 -10.22
N CYS A 80 -0.40 -16.24 -11.48
CA CYS A 80 0.64 -17.07 -12.09
C CYS A 80 2.03 -16.42 -12.01
N ARG A 81 2.14 -15.18 -11.52
CA ARG A 81 3.44 -14.49 -11.42
C ARG A 81 4.28 -15.09 -10.30
N SER A 82 5.51 -15.46 -10.64
CA SER A 82 6.50 -15.92 -9.66
C SER A 82 7.18 -14.73 -8.96
N PRO A 83 7.80 -14.95 -7.79
CA PRO A 83 8.61 -13.92 -7.13
C PRO A 83 9.74 -13.37 -8.01
N GLU A 84 10.36 -14.21 -8.84
CA GLU A 84 11.43 -13.81 -9.77
C GLU A 84 10.90 -12.86 -10.84
N TRP A 85 9.70 -13.13 -11.37
CA TRP A 85 9.06 -12.22 -12.32
C TRP A 85 8.80 -10.85 -11.68
N ILE A 86 8.26 -10.81 -10.46
CA ILE A 86 7.96 -9.55 -9.75
C ILE A 86 9.24 -8.76 -9.45
N ALA A 87 10.33 -9.45 -9.12
CA ALA A 87 11.62 -8.82 -8.89
C ALA A 87 12.18 -8.16 -10.17
N GLY A 88 12.00 -8.79 -11.33
CA GLY A 88 12.46 -8.30 -12.63
C GLY A 88 11.49 -7.34 -13.34
N ALA A 89 10.23 -7.27 -12.90
CA ALA A 89 9.19 -6.45 -13.50
C ALA A 89 9.49 -4.93 -13.38
N SER A 90 8.96 -4.15 -14.31
CA SER A 90 8.97 -2.69 -14.22
C SER A 90 8.08 -2.17 -13.08
N ALA A 91 8.26 -0.91 -12.68
CA ALA A 91 7.41 -0.27 -11.67
C ALA A 91 5.92 -0.29 -12.05
N GLU A 92 5.61 -0.12 -13.34
CA GLU A 92 4.24 -0.18 -13.84
C GLU A 92 3.65 -1.60 -13.75
N GLU A 93 4.40 -2.62 -14.15
CA GLU A 93 3.98 -4.03 -14.04
C GLU A 93 3.78 -4.45 -12.58
N ARG A 94 4.69 -4.05 -11.68
CA ARG A 94 4.55 -4.25 -10.24
C ARG A 94 3.28 -3.58 -9.69
N ARG A 95 2.97 -2.38 -10.17
CA ARG A 95 1.72 -1.66 -9.81
C ARG A 95 0.48 -2.41 -10.28
N LYS A 96 0.45 -2.86 -11.54
CA LYS A 96 -0.69 -3.63 -12.10
C LYS A 96 -0.90 -4.94 -11.34
N TRP A 97 0.18 -5.64 -11.04
CA TRP A 97 0.15 -6.87 -10.25
C TRP A 97 -0.41 -6.64 -8.85
N LEU A 98 0.11 -5.64 -8.12
CA LEU A 98 -0.38 -5.31 -6.78
C LEU A 98 -1.86 -4.87 -6.81
N HIS A 99 -2.26 -4.08 -7.79
CA HIS A 99 -3.65 -3.70 -7.97
C HIS A 99 -4.54 -4.94 -8.13
N SER A 100 -4.17 -5.89 -8.99
CA SER A 100 -4.91 -7.15 -9.14
C SER A 100 -5.02 -7.93 -7.83
N VAL A 101 -3.94 -8.04 -7.04
CA VAL A 101 -3.96 -8.69 -5.72
C VAL A 101 -4.93 -8.00 -4.77
N VAL A 102 -4.82 -6.68 -4.59
CA VAL A 102 -5.70 -5.89 -3.71
C VAL A 102 -7.16 -6.00 -4.14
N ARG A 103 -7.41 -5.98 -5.46
CA ARG A 103 -8.75 -6.02 -6.03
C ARG A 103 -9.36 -7.42 -5.89
N ALA A 104 -8.56 -8.47 -6.06
CA ALA A 104 -8.97 -9.85 -5.78
C ALA A 104 -9.33 -10.02 -4.30
N GLU A 105 -8.45 -9.58 -3.41
CA GLU A 105 -8.63 -9.69 -1.95
C GLU A 105 -9.94 -9.03 -1.47
N ARG A 106 -10.26 -7.84 -1.96
CA ARG A 106 -11.41 -7.06 -1.48
C ARG A 106 -12.75 -7.43 -2.11
N TRP A 107 -12.75 -7.86 -3.37
CA TRP A 107 -13.99 -7.95 -4.16
C TRP A 107 -14.16 -9.26 -4.94
N ASN A 108 -13.18 -10.14 -4.95
CA ASN A 108 -13.29 -11.41 -5.66
C ASN A 108 -13.51 -12.57 -4.69
N SER A 109 -14.75 -13.05 -4.59
CA SER A 109 -15.09 -14.23 -3.79
C SER A 109 -14.43 -15.53 -4.30
N GLU A 110 -13.94 -15.56 -5.55
CA GLU A 110 -13.20 -16.69 -6.10
C GLU A 110 -11.73 -16.70 -5.68
N TYR A 111 -11.20 -15.56 -5.21
CA TYR A 111 -9.82 -15.40 -4.72
C TYR A 111 -9.80 -14.69 -3.36
N PRO A 112 -10.43 -15.26 -2.31
CA PRO A 112 -10.58 -14.59 -1.01
C PRO A 112 -9.28 -14.54 -0.16
N MET A 113 -8.12 -14.82 -0.76
CA MET A 113 -6.85 -15.05 -0.06
C MET A 113 -5.63 -14.61 -0.87
N ALA A 114 -5.80 -13.73 -1.86
CA ALA A 114 -4.73 -13.31 -2.76
C ALA A 114 -3.51 -12.74 -2.02
N VAL A 115 -3.72 -12.03 -0.91
CA VAL A 115 -2.63 -11.52 -0.05
C VAL A 115 -1.91 -12.65 0.67
N LEU A 116 -2.64 -13.63 1.21
CA LEU A 116 -2.05 -14.79 1.88
C LEU A 116 -1.24 -15.65 0.92
N GLU A 117 -1.77 -15.91 -0.28
CA GLU A 117 -1.06 -16.64 -1.34
C GLU A 117 0.23 -15.90 -1.77
N ALA A 118 0.16 -14.56 -1.89
CA ALA A 118 1.33 -13.74 -2.21
C ALA A 118 2.38 -13.71 -1.09
N LEU A 119 1.96 -13.85 0.17
CA LEU A 119 2.86 -14.01 1.31
C LEU A 119 3.54 -15.38 1.29
N GLU A 120 2.76 -16.44 1.12
CA GLU A 120 3.22 -17.84 1.09
C GLU A 120 4.20 -18.12 -0.04
N GLY A 121 3.86 -17.67 -1.26
CA GLY A 121 4.72 -17.87 -2.42
C GLY A 121 5.91 -16.89 -2.47
N GLY A 122 5.99 -15.92 -1.56
CA GLY A 122 7.08 -14.94 -1.48
C GLY A 122 6.98 -13.78 -2.49
N GLN A 123 5.89 -13.67 -3.23
CA GLN A 123 5.62 -12.60 -4.18
C GLN A 123 5.60 -11.22 -3.50
N LEU A 124 4.95 -11.09 -2.34
CA LEU A 124 4.88 -9.81 -1.62
C LEU A 124 6.29 -9.35 -1.17
N ALA A 125 7.14 -10.28 -0.75
CA ALA A 125 8.53 -9.98 -0.40
C ALA A 125 9.34 -9.50 -1.61
N ALA A 126 9.11 -10.10 -2.79
CA ALA A 126 9.74 -9.66 -4.02
C ALA A 126 9.26 -8.26 -4.44
N LEU A 127 7.96 -7.97 -4.30
CA LEU A 127 7.38 -6.67 -4.57
C LEU A 127 8.02 -5.57 -3.73
N VAL A 128 8.05 -5.76 -2.40
CA VAL A 128 8.61 -4.78 -1.45
C VAL A 128 10.07 -4.48 -1.77
N ARG A 129 10.86 -5.50 -2.12
CA ARG A 129 12.25 -5.30 -2.55
C ARG A 129 12.35 -4.53 -3.86
N GLY A 130 11.55 -4.88 -4.86
CA GLY A 130 11.54 -4.21 -6.16
C GLY A 130 11.16 -2.73 -6.05
N MET A 131 10.08 -2.42 -5.32
CA MET A 131 9.61 -1.06 -5.13
C MET A 131 10.57 -0.20 -4.30
N ALA A 132 11.29 -0.78 -3.34
CA ALA A 132 12.31 -0.06 -2.58
C ALA A 132 13.55 0.33 -3.42
N VAL A 133 13.82 -0.37 -4.52
CA VAL A 133 14.88 -0.02 -5.47
C VAL A 133 14.44 1.12 -6.39
N ASP A 134 13.16 1.17 -6.74
CA ASP A 134 12.59 2.21 -7.62
C ASP A 134 12.39 3.54 -6.90
N ALA A 135 12.36 3.55 -5.56
CA ALA A 135 12.20 4.77 -4.77
C ALA A 135 13.43 5.68 -4.94
N PRO A 136 13.25 6.95 -5.34
CA PRO A 136 14.38 7.87 -5.47
C PRO A 136 15.07 8.05 -4.12
N ALA A 137 16.40 7.94 -4.09
CA ALA A 137 17.19 8.30 -2.91
C ALA A 137 16.89 9.76 -2.54
N LYS A 138 16.39 9.97 -1.33
CA LYS A 138 16.13 11.31 -0.77
C LYS A 138 17.43 12.12 -0.68
#